data_AF-A0A957TGZ2-F1
#
_entry.id   AF-A0A957TGZ2-F1
#
_cell.length_a   1.000
_cell.length_b   1.000
_cell.length_c   1.000
_cell.angle_alpha   90.00
_cell.angle_beta   90.00
_cell.angle_gamma   90.00
#
_symmetry.space_group_name_H-M   'P 1'
#
loop_
_entity.id
_entity.type
_entity.pdbx_description
1 polymer ?
#
loop_
_entity_poly.entity_id
_entity_poly.type
_entity_poly.pdbx_seq_one_letter_code
_entity_poly.pdbx_strand_id
1 'polypeptide(L)'
;EKFVVNVDRYGNTSTASIPIAAVEAFEKGTLKSGNKVVFVGFGAGLTWGALVAEWTGPIPTKKHVYTIQYRLFARLRSFFRRALRFIEGIFSRREL
;
A
#
# COMPACT_ATOMS: atom_id res chain seq x y z
N GLU A 1 -16.04 23.58 -4.32
CA GLU A 1 -14.89 23.23 -5.19
C GLU A 1 -14.95 21.75 -5.58
N LYS A 2 -14.32 21.36 -6.69
CA LYS A 2 -14.24 19.97 -7.17
C LYS A 2 -12.84 19.33 -7.02
N PHE A 3 -11.80 20.14 -6.82
CA PHE A 3 -10.44 19.67 -6.56
C PHE A 3 -10.23 19.48 -5.07
N VAL A 4 -9.54 18.40 -4.71
CA VAL A 4 -9.10 18.17 -3.34
C VAL A 4 -7.70 18.75 -3.19
N VAL A 5 -7.56 19.75 -2.33
CA VAL A 5 -6.28 20.44 -2.08
C VAL A 5 -5.93 20.34 -0.60
N ASN A 6 -4.74 19.81 -0.32
CA ASN A 6 -4.17 19.69 1.02
C ASN A 6 -2.63 19.86 1.01
N VAL A 7 -2.09 20.39 -0.08
CA VAL A 7 -0.64 20.58 -0.27
C VAL A 7 -0.07 21.57 0.73
N ASP A 8 -0.89 22.51 1.23
CA ASP A 8 -0.57 23.43 2.31
C ASP A 8 -0.23 22.71 3.63
N ARG A 9 -0.79 21.50 3.85
CA ARG A 9 -0.54 20.71 5.05
C ARG A 9 0.60 19.71 4.90
N TYR A 10 0.73 19.06 3.74
CA TYR A 10 1.63 17.90 3.57
C TYR A 10 2.74 18.11 2.53
N GLY A 11 2.66 19.15 1.70
CA GLY A 11 3.50 19.28 0.52
C GLY A 11 3.33 18.13 -0.47
N ASN A 12 4.37 17.87 -1.28
CA ASN A 12 4.41 16.78 -2.25
C ASN A 12 4.90 15.49 -1.58
N THR A 13 4.00 14.53 -1.38
CA THR A 13 4.32 13.20 -0.82
C THR A 13 4.51 12.13 -1.91
N SER A 14 4.86 12.57 -3.12
CA SER A 14 5.02 11.72 -4.31
C SER A 14 3.74 10.89 -4.54
N THR A 15 3.88 9.57 -4.73
CA THR A 15 2.78 8.62 -4.92
C THR A 15 1.72 8.67 -3.83
N ALA A 16 2.06 9.08 -2.59
CA ALA A 16 1.10 9.14 -1.50
C ALA A 16 0.14 10.34 -1.57
N SER A 17 0.42 11.33 -2.43
CA SER A 17 -0.38 12.57 -2.49
C SER A 17 -1.84 12.30 -2.87
N ILE A 18 -2.07 11.43 -3.86
CA ILE A 18 -3.41 11.06 -4.34
C ILE A 18 -4.21 10.29 -3.28
N PRO A 19 -3.72 9.19 -2.68
CA PRO A 19 -4.49 8.46 -1.67
C PRO A 19 -4.72 9.26 -0.38
N ILE A 20 -3.78 10.12 0.06
CA ILE A 20 -4.00 11.00 1.20
C ILE A 20 -5.17 11.96 0.91
N ALA A 21 -5.15 12.63 -0.24
CA ALA A 21 -6.24 13.51 -0.64
C ALA A 21 -7.59 12.76 -0.74
N ALA A 22 -7.61 11.56 -1.32
CA ALA A 22 -8.82 10.76 -1.45
C ALA A 22 -9.43 10.37 -0.09
N VAL A 23 -8.59 9.93 0.87
CA VAL A 23 -9.03 9.59 2.23
C VAL A 23 -9.57 10.82 2.95
N GLU A 24 -8.87 11.95 2.91
CA GLU A 24 -9.37 13.17 3.54
C GLU A 24 -10.68 13.67 2.91
N ALA A 25 -10.82 13.57 1.58
CA ALA A 25 -12.06 13.94 0.90
C ALA A 25 -13.22 13.04 1.31
N PHE A 26 -12.96 11.75 1.51
CA PHE A 26 -13.92 10.78 2.03
C PHE A 26 -14.30 11.08 3.48
N GLU A 27 -13.32 11.30 4.37
CA GLU A 27 -13.53 11.62 5.79
C GLU A 27 -14.30 12.94 5.97
N LYS A 28 -14.06 13.94 5.11
CA LYS A 28 -14.82 15.20 5.06
C LYS A 28 -16.22 15.04 4.45
N GLY A 29 -16.58 13.85 3.96
CA GLY A 29 -17.85 13.58 3.30
C GLY A 29 -18.03 14.26 1.94
N THR A 30 -16.96 14.81 1.37
CA THR A 30 -16.97 15.46 0.04
C THR A 30 -16.86 14.45 -1.10
N LEU A 31 -16.22 13.30 -0.84
CA LEU A 31 -16.15 12.17 -1.74
C LEU A 31 -17.08 11.04 -1.25
N LYS A 32 -18.11 10.74 -2.04
CA LYS A 32 -19.17 9.77 -1.68
C LYS A 32 -19.27 8.64 -2.69
N SER A 33 -19.87 7.52 -2.27
CA SER A 33 -20.17 6.41 -3.20
C SER A 33 -21.02 6.89 -4.39
N GLY A 34 -20.73 6.39 -5.58
CA GLY A 34 -21.34 6.80 -6.86
C GLY A 34 -20.75 8.08 -7.46
N ASN A 35 -19.80 8.77 -6.81
CA ASN A 35 -19.17 9.96 -7.39
C ASN A 35 -18.24 9.57 -8.54
N LYS A 36 -18.33 10.28 -9.67
CA LYS A 36 -17.34 10.18 -10.73
C LYS A 36 -16.11 10.99 -10.33
N VAL A 37 -14.99 10.32 -10.16
CA VAL A 37 -13.70 10.91 -9.78
C VAL A 37 -12.70 10.80 -10.90
N VAL A 38 -11.80 11.77 -10.96
CA VAL A 38 -10.63 11.72 -11.84
C VAL A 38 -9.39 11.78 -10.96
N PHE A 39 -8.56 10.75 -11.05
CA PHE A 39 -7.22 10.75 -10.47
C PHE A 39 -6.21 11.07 -11.55
N VAL A 40 -5.28 11.97 -11.27
CA VAL A 40 -4.22 12.37 -12.20
C VAL A 40 -2.91 12.42 -11.44
N GLY A 41 -1.87 11.80 -11.99
CA GLY A 41 -0.53 11.81 -11.42
C GLY A 41 0.53 12.03 -12.48
N PHE A 42 1.61 12.68 -12.09
CA PHE A 42 2.82 12.84 -12.89
C PHE A 42 4.04 12.81 -11.97
N GLY A 43 5.20 12.40 -12.50
CA GLY A 43 6.42 12.28 -11.69
C GLY A 43 7.68 12.07 -12.50
N ALA A 44 8.79 11.87 -11.78
CA ALA A 44 10.11 11.66 -12.37
C ALA A 44 10.11 10.49 -13.37
N GLY A 45 10.78 10.68 -14.50
CA GLY A 45 10.69 9.81 -15.67
C GLY A 45 11.09 10.55 -16.96
N LEU A 46 10.19 11.23 -17.68
CA LEU A 46 8.83 11.68 -17.34
C LEU A 46 7.77 10.56 -17.38
N THR A 47 6.94 10.46 -16.35
CA THR A 47 5.77 9.55 -16.33
C THR A 47 4.52 10.31 -15.94
N TRP A 48 3.38 9.95 -16.53
CA TRP A 48 2.07 10.53 -16.22
C TRP A 48 0.95 9.54 -16.52
N GLY A 49 -0.20 9.74 -15.90
CA GLY A 49 -1.38 8.93 -16.13
C GLY A 49 -2.62 9.53 -15.46
N ALA A 50 -3.79 9.14 -15.96
CA ALA A 50 -5.07 9.52 -15.39
C ALA A 50 -6.04 8.34 -15.38
N LEU A 51 -6.96 8.36 -14.41
CA LEU A 51 -8.02 7.38 -14.24
C LEU A 51 -9.33 8.11 -13.98
N VAL A 52 -10.35 7.81 -14.78
CA VAL A 52 -11.73 8.15 -14.45
C VAL A 52 -12.38 6.91 -13.87
N ALA A 53 -12.98 7.04 -12.69
CA ALA A 53 -13.65 5.94 -12.02
C ALA A 53 -14.90 6.42 -11.30
N GLU A 54 -15.83 5.50 -11.08
CA GLU A 54 -16.88 5.71 -10.09
C GLU A 54 -16.33 5.28 -8.72
N TRP A 55 -16.38 6.19 -7.75
CA TRP A 55 -15.96 5.93 -6.38
C TRP A 55 -16.99 5.06 -5.68
N THR A 56 -16.61 3.89 -5.19
CA THR A 56 -17.50 2.96 -4.48
C THR A 56 -17.34 3.02 -2.95
N GLY A 57 -16.44 3.87 -2.45
CA GLY A 57 -16.06 3.92 -1.04
C GLY A 57 -14.94 2.94 -0.69
N PRO A 58 -14.46 2.93 0.57
CA PRO A 58 -13.57 1.88 1.04
C PRO A 58 -14.29 0.54 0.94
N ILE A 59 -13.68 -0.41 0.23
CA ILE A 59 -14.21 -1.76 0.09
C ILE A 59 -14.26 -2.37 1.50
N PRO A 60 -15.44 -2.75 2.03
CA PRO A 60 -15.52 -3.39 3.33
C PRO A 60 -14.70 -4.68 3.29
N THR A 61 -13.65 -4.74 4.11
CA THR A 61 -12.78 -5.92 4.16
C THR A 61 -13.49 -7.03 4.93
N LYS A 62 -14.38 -7.79 4.27
CA LYS A 62 -14.75 -9.12 4.75
C LYS A 62 -13.58 -10.08 4.48
N LYS A 63 -12.52 -9.98 5.28
CA LYS A 63 -11.51 -11.04 5.35
C LYS A 63 -11.42 -11.53 6.79
N HIS A 64 -11.94 -12.73 7.04
CA HIS A 64 -11.55 -13.50 8.20
C HIS A 64 -10.10 -13.94 7.99
N VAL A 65 -9.16 -13.19 8.54
CA VAL A 65 -7.75 -13.58 8.56
C VAL A 65 -7.56 -14.48 9.79
N TYR A 66 -7.24 -15.76 9.59
CA TYR A 66 -6.83 -16.67 10.68
C TYR A 66 -5.40 -16.34 11.10
N THR A 67 -5.24 -15.23 11.82
CA THR A 67 -3.95 -14.60 12.16
C THR A 67 -3.02 -15.58 12.90
N ILE A 68 -3.56 -16.50 13.69
CA ILE A 68 -2.79 -17.47 14.48
C ILE A 68 -2.10 -18.51 13.57
N GLN A 69 -2.83 -19.10 12.62
CA GLN A 69 -2.27 -20.09 11.69
C GLN A 69 -1.19 -19.47 10.82
N TYR A 70 -1.43 -18.26 10.32
CA TYR A 70 -0.44 -17.52 9.52
C TYR A 70 0.80 -17.16 10.34
N ARG A 71 0.65 -16.70 11.59
CA ARG A 71 1.79 -16.38 12.47
C ARG A 71 2.63 -17.62 12.79
N LEU A 72 1.99 -18.76 13.08
CA LEU A 72 2.70 -20.01 13.36
C LEU A 72 3.49 -20.47 12.13
N PHE A 73 2.84 -20.48 10.96
CA PHE A 73 3.50 -20.84 9.70
C PHE A 73 4.65 -19.89 9.35
N ALA A 74 4.45 -18.58 9.50
CA ALA A 74 5.48 -17.57 9.25
C ALA A 74 6.68 -17.74 10.19
N ARG A 75 6.44 -18.06 11.47
CA ARG A 75 7.50 -18.36 12.45
C ARG A 75 8.29 -19.60 12.07
N LEU A 76 7.61 -20.70 11.77
CA LEU A 76 8.24 -21.95 11.31
C LEU A 76 9.07 -21.71 10.05
N ARG A 77 8.48 -21.10 9.02
CA ARG A 77 9.19 -20.78 7.77
C ARG A 77 10.41 -19.89 8.01
N SER A 78 10.31 -18.89 8.89
CA SER A 78 11.42 -18.01 9.22
C SER A 78 12.55 -18.76 9.94
N PHE A 79 12.20 -19.64 10.89
CA PHE A 79 13.14 -20.50 11.57
C PHE A 79 13.87 -21.43 10.59
N PHE A 80 13.15 -22.15 9.73
CA PHE A 80 13.75 -23.03 8.72
C PHE A 80 14.69 -22.26 7.77
N ARG A 81 14.28 -21.08 7.31
CA ARG A 81 15.15 -20.23 6.47
C ARG A 81 16.40 -19.75 7.20
N ARG A 82 16.32 -19.50 8.51
CA ARG A 82 17.50 -19.14 9.32
C ARG A 82 18.42 -20.35 9.51
N ALA A 83 17.86 -21.52 9.78
CA ALA A 83 18.61 -22.76 9.92
C ALA A 83 19.33 -23.15 8.62
N LEU A 84 18.66 -23.07 7.47
CA LEU A 84 19.27 -23.31 6.16
C LEU A 84 20.45 -22.38 5.89
N ARG A 85 20.29 -21.06 6.09
CA ARG A 85 21.39 -20.10 5.92
C ARG A 85 22.56 -20.36 6.88
N PHE A 86 22.27 -20.82 8.10
CA PHE A 86 23.30 -21.17 9.07
C PHE A 86 24.08 -22.42 8.62
N ILE A 87 23.37 -23.44 8.13
CA ILE A 87 23.97 -24.66 7.59
C ILE A 87 24.83 -24.32 6.36
N GLU A 88 24.28 -23.58 5.38
CA GLU A 88 25.04 -23.08 4.22
C GLU A 88 26.28 -22.31 4.66
N GLY A 89 26.19 -21.47 5.68
CA GLY A 89 27.34 -20.74 6.23
C GLY A 89 28.40 -21.62 6.89
N ILE A 90 28.01 -22.75 7.50
CA ILE A 90 28.95 -23.74 8.06
C ILE A 90 29.66 -24.50 6.94
N PHE A 91 28.91 -24.94 5.93
CA PHE A 91 29.48 -25.67 4.80
C PHE A 91 30.42 -24.78 3.98
N SER A 92 30.04 -23.53 3.71
CA SER A 92 30.87 -22.55 2.99
C SER A 92 32.15 -22.16 3.74
N ARG A 93 32.23 -22.36 5.08
CA ARG A 93 33.46 -22.14 5.86
C ARG A 93 34.40 -23.35 5.91
N ARG A 94 33.95 -24.52 5.47
CA ARG A 94 34.76 -25.76 5.44
C ARG A 94 35.52 -25.95 4.11
N GLU A 95 35.22 -25.16 3.08
CA GLU A 95 35.89 -25.20 1.78
C GLU A 95 36.94 -24.08 1.59
N LEU A 96 37.28 -23.35 2.66
CA LEU A 96 38.41 -22.41 2.77
C LEU A 96 39.40 -22.96 3.80
#